data_AF-A0A534X1D0-F1
#
_entry.id   AF-A0A534X1D0-F1
#
_cell.length_a   1.000
_cell.length_b   1.000
_cell.length_c   1.000
_cell.angle_alpha   90.00
_cell.angle_beta   90.00
_cell.angle_gamma   90.00
#
_symmetry.space_group_name_H-M   'P 1'
#
loop_
_entity.id
_entity.type
_entity.pdbx_description
1 polymer ?
#
loop_
_entity_poly.entity_id
_entity_poly.type
_entity_poly.pdbx_seq_one_letter_code
_entity_poly.pdbx_strand_id
1 'polypeptide(L)'
;MRQVLIAVAVAVAVGLLLYGRLDAGIFTNEPTPRAVSLALGGLAVLFGLGAWAAALGGQRKRAPFMAGLALGVGGYALLRVLFF
;
A
#
# COMPACT_ATOMS: atom_id res chain seq x y z
N MET A 1 5.85 -3.56 -19.50
CA MET A 1 5.36 -4.79 -18.81
C MET A 1 6.10 -5.09 -17.51
N ARG A 2 7.44 -5.29 -17.50
CA ARG A 2 8.18 -5.66 -16.27
C ARG A 2 7.98 -4.71 -15.07
N GLN A 3 7.92 -3.40 -15.30
CA GLN A 3 7.70 -2.41 -14.23
C GLN A 3 6.30 -2.49 -13.62
N VAL A 4 5.29 -2.77 -14.45
CA VAL A 4 3.89 -2.93 -14.00
C VAL A 4 3.76 -4.19 -13.15
N LEU A 5 4.39 -5.29 -13.56
CA LEU A 5 4.43 -6.52 -12.77
C LEU A 5 5.04 -6.31 -11.39
N ILE A 6 6.13 -5.52 -11.30
CA ILE A 6 6.74 -5.17 -10.00
C ILE A 6 5.78 -4.36 -9.15
N ALA A 7 5.13 -3.33 -9.71
CA ALA A 7 4.18 -2.51 -8.98
C ALA A 7 2.99 -3.34 -8.44
N VAL A 8 2.44 -4.22 -9.28
CA VAL A 8 1.34 -5.12 -8.90
C VAL A 8 1.81 -6.11 -7.81
N ALA A 9 2.97 -6.75 -7.98
CA ALA A 9 3.50 -7.69 -6.99
C ALA A 9 3.73 -7.01 -5.63
N VAL A 10 4.28 -5.80 -5.62
CA VAL A 10 4.47 -5.01 -4.40
C VAL A 10 3.12 -4.66 -3.77
N ALA A 11 2.16 -4.20 -4.57
CA ALA A 11 0.82 -3.85 -4.08
C ALA A 11 0.12 -5.04 -3.42
N VAL A 12 0.17 -6.21 -4.07
CA VAL A 12 -0.41 -7.46 -3.53
C VAL A 12 0.30 -7.89 -2.25
N ALA A 13 1.64 -7.90 -2.23
CA ALA A 13 2.41 -8.32 -1.07
C ALA A 13 2.13 -7.42 0.15
N VAL A 14 2.08 -6.11 -0.06
CA VAL A 14 1.80 -5.12 0.99
C VAL A 14 0.35 -5.25 1.47
N GLY A 15 -0.61 -5.38 0.55
CA GLY A 15 -2.02 -5.58 0.91
C GLY A 15 -2.24 -6.84 1.74
N LEU A 16 -1.62 -7.96 1.37
CA LEU A 16 -1.70 -9.21 2.13
C LEU A 16 -1.06 -9.10 3.52
N LEU A 17 0.10 -8.42 3.63
CA LEU A 17 0.74 -8.16 4.92
C LEU A 17 -0.15 -7.33 5.84
N LEU A 18 -0.76 -6.28 5.31
CA LEU A 18 -1.65 -5.40 6.07
C LEU A 18 -2.92 -6.15 6.50
N TYR A 19 -3.56 -6.89 5.59
CA TYR A 19 -4.71 -7.74 5.91
C TYR A 19 -4.37 -8.77 7.00
N GLY A 20 -3.24 -9.47 6.84
CA GLY A 20 -2.75 -10.45 7.81
C GLY A 20 -2.57 -9.87 9.21
N ARG A 21 -2.01 -8.66 9.29
CA ARG A 21 -1.70 -7.99 10.55
C ARG A 21 -2.90 -7.33 11.21
N LEU A 22 -3.78 -6.70 10.44
CA LEU A 22 -4.81 -5.80 10.98
C LEU A 22 -6.19 -6.46 11.10
N ASP A 23 -6.52 -7.39 10.19
CA ASP A 23 -7.86 -8.00 10.14
C ASP A 23 -7.82 -9.50 10.43
N ALA A 24 -6.85 -10.24 9.90
CA ALA A 24 -6.75 -11.68 10.11
C ALA A 24 -6.20 -12.07 11.50
N GLY A 25 -5.72 -11.10 12.28
CA GLY A 25 -5.21 -11.33 13.63
C GLY A 25 -3.98 -12.25 13.71
N ILE A 26 -3.29 -12.49 12.58
CA ILE A 26 -2.17 -13.46 12.50
C ILE A 26 -1.04 -13.09 13.47
N PHE A 27 -0.93 -11.81 13.82
CA PHE A 27 0.14 -11.33 14.69
C PHE A 27 -0.33 -10.48 15.89
N THR A 28 -1.64 -10.30 16.09
CA THR A 28 -2.23 -9.58 17.24
C THR A 28 -3.60 -10.15 17.57
N ASN A 29 -3.85 -10.49 18.85
CA ASN A 29 -5.12 -11.05 19.31
C ASN A 29 -6.26 -10.01 19.44
N GLU A 30 -5.94 -8.71 19.39
CA GLU A 30 -6.95 -7.64 19.36
C GLU A 30 -7.19 -7.20 17.90
N PRO A 31 -8.40 -7.35 17.34
CA PRO A 31 -8.77 -6.75 16.07
C PRO A 31 -8.60 -5.24 16.16
N THR A 32 -7.79 -4.65 15.28
CA THR A 32 -7.58 -3.19 15.30
C THR A 32 -8.91 -2.51 14.96
N PRO A 33 -9.36 -1.48 15.72
CA PRO A 33 -10.63 -0.82 15.45
C PRO A 33 -10.71 -0.37 13.99
N ARG A 34 -11.90 -0.57 13.39
CA ARG A 34 -12.25 -0.31 11.98
C ARG A 34 -12.40 1.19 11.70
N ALA A 35 -11.42 1.97 12.10
CA ALA A 35 -11.37 3.39 11.83
C ALA A 35 -10.51 3.66 10.59
N VAL A 36 -10.83 4.73 9.87
CA VAL A 36 -9.98 5.30 8.83
C VAL A 36 -8.60 5.53 9.42
N SER A 37 -7.62 4.71 9.01
CA SER A 37 -6.25 4.88 9.47
C SER A 37 -5.64 6.05 8.70
N LEU A 38 -5.64 7.23 9.33
CA LEU A 38 -4.96 8.42 8.82
C LEU A 38 -3.48 8.14 8.49
N ALA A 39 -2.85 7.22 9.24
CA ALA A 39 -1.49 6.76 8.96
C ALA A 39 -1.38 6.01 7.62
N LEU A 40 -2.29 5.07 7.33
CA LEU A 40 -2.32 4.38 6.02
C LEU A 40 -2.61 5.38 4.89
N GLY A 41 -3.56 6.30 5.10
CA GLY A 41 -3.84 7.37 4.13
C GLY A 41 -2.62 8.25 3.86
N GLY A 42 -1.93 8.70 4.90
CA GLY A 42 -0.70 9.49 4.79
C GLY A 42 0.43 8.75 4.08
N LEU A 43 0.63 7.46 4.39
CA LEU A 43 1.60 6.61 3.70
C LEU A 43 1.27 6.45 2.21
N ALA A 44 0.00 6.22 1.86
CA ALA A 44 -0.43 6.12 0.46
C ALA A 44 -0.12 7.40 -0.32
N VAL A 45 -0.38 8.57 0.26
CA VAL A 45 -0.06 9.87 -0.35
C VAL A 45 1.46 10.06 -0.48
N LEU A 46 2.24 9.77 0.57
CA LEU A 46 3.69 9.90 0.54
C LEU A 46 4.34 9.00 -0.52
N PHE A 47 3.90 7.74 -0.63
CA PHE A 47 4.40 6.83 -1.65
C PHE A 47 3.94 7.22 -3.05
N GLY A 48 2.73 7.77 -3.20
CA GLY A 48 2.25 8.30 -4.48
C GLY A 48 3.08 9.50 -4.96
N LEU A 49 3.34 10.46 -4.06
CA LEU A 49 4.22 11.61 -4.33
C LEU A 49 5.65 11.16 -4.62
N GLY A 50 6.17 10.19 -3.86
CA GLY A 50 7.48 9.60 -4.09
C GLY A 50 7.59 8.89 -5.45
N ALA A 51 6.54 8.20 -5.88
CA ALA A 51 6.46 7.57 -7.19
C ALA A 51 6.47 8.61 -8.32
N TRP A 52 5.71 9.70 -8.15
CA TRP A 52 5.65 10.81 -9.10
C TRP A 52 7.00 11.52 -9.22
N ALA A 53 7.63 11.88 -8.10
CA ALA A 53 8.95 12.49 -8.07
C ALA A 53 10.03 11.58 -8.68
N ALA A 54 9.99 10.27 -8.39
CA ALA A 54 10.92 9.29 -8.96
C ALA A 54 10.72 9.10 -10.47
N ALA A 55 9.48 9.22 -10.97
CA ALA A 55 9.19 9.18 -12.39
C ALA A 55 9.76 10.41 -13.12
N LEU A 56 9.57 11.61 -12.56
CA LEU A 56 10.12 12.87 -13.09
C LEU A 56 11.66 12.89 -13.06
N GLY A 57 12.26 12.36 -12.00
CA GLY A 57 13.72 12.25 -11.86
C GLY A 57 14.37 11.11 -12.66
N GLY A 58 13.63 10.42 -13.55
CA GLY A 58 14.17 9.35 -14.40
C GLY A 58 14.56 8.07 -13.65
N GLN A 59 14.14 7.89 -12.39
CA GLN A 59 14.50 6.74 -11.55
C GLN A 59 13.63 5.52 -11.87
N ARG A 60 13.85 4.92 -13.04
CA ARG A 60 13.07 3.81 -13.63
C ARG A 60 12.90 2.56 -12.75
N LYS A 61 13.73 2.38 -11.71
CA LYS A 61 13.63 1.27 -10.74
C LYS A 61 12.81 1.63 -9.50
N ARG A 62 12.86 2.88 -9.03
CA ARG A 62 12.21 3.32 -7.79
C ARG A 62 10.75 3.73 -7.99
N ALA A 63 10.43 4.33 -9.14
CA ALA A 63 9.07 4.73 -9.48
C ALA A 63 8.04 3.58 -9.39
N PRO A 64 8.25 2.40 -10.00
CA PRO A 64 7.26 1.31 -9.92
C PRO A 64 7.14 0.70 -8.51
N PHE A 65 8.21 0.70 -7.72
CA PHE A 65 8.18 0.21 -6.34
C PHE A 65 7.34 1.13 -5.44
N MET A 66 7.57 2.44 -5.52
CA MET A 66 6.79 3.45 -4.80
C MET A 66 5.33 3.45 -5.23
N ALA A 67 5.06 3.29 -6.53
CA ALA A 67 3.69 3.16 -7.04
C ALA A 67 2.99 1.91 -6.49
N GLY A 68 3.69 0.78 -6.43
CA GLY A 68 3.18 -0.45 -5.83
C GLY A 68 2.87 -0.29 -4.34
N LEU A 69 3.74 0.39 -3.58
CA LEU A 69 3.49 0.71 -2.17
C LEU A 69 2.25 1.60 -1.99
N ALA A 70 2.12 2.66 -2.80
CA ALA A 70 0.97 3.54 -2.76
C ALA A 70 -0.34 2.79 -3.03
N LEU A 71 -0.34 1.92 -4.04
CA LEU A 71 -1.50 1.09 -4.40
C LEU A 71 -1.80 0.03 -3.34
N GLY A 72 -0.79 -0.62 -2.78
CA GLY A 72 -0.98 -1.64 -1.74
C GLY A 72 -1.53 -1.04 -0.45
N VAL A 73 -0.95 0.06 0.03
CA VAL A 73 -1.37 0.74 1.26
C VAL A 73 -2.71 1.44 1.05
N GLY A 74 -2.86 2.24 0.00
CA GLY A 74 -4.07 3.01 -0.27
C GLY A 74 -5.24 2.12 -0.67
N GLY A 75 -4.99 1.11 -1.52
CA GLY A 75 -6.00 0.14 -1.92
C GLY A 75 -6.49 -0.68 -0.73
N TYR A 76 -5.59 -1.16 0.12
CA TYR A 76 -5.99 -1.86 1.33
C TYR A 76 -6.74 -0.95 2.31
N ALA A 77 -6.29 0.30 2.51
CA ALA A 77 -7.00 1.25 3.35
C ALA A 77 -8.44 1.51 2.86
N LEU A 78 -8.65 1.62 1.54
CA LEU A 78 -9.97 1.75 0.94
C LEU A 78 -10.81 0.48 1.13
N LEU A 79 -10.24 -0.70 0.84
CA LEU A 79 -10.95 -1.97 1.04
C LEU A 79 -11.36 -2.16 2.50
N ARG A 80 -10.49 -1.78 3.43
CA ARG A 80 -10.77 -1.84 4.86
C ARG A 80 -11.91 -0.92 5.28
N VAL A 81 -12.02 0.28 4.71
CA VAL A 81 -13.13 1.20 4.99
C VAL A 81 -14.44 0.75 4.33
N LEU A 82 -14.37 0.13 3.15
CA LEU A 82 -15.56 -0.25 2.37
C LEU A 82 -16.17 -1.58 2.81
N PHE A 83 -15.36 -2.55 3.23
CA PHE A 83 -15.79 -3.94 3.44
C PHE A 83 -15.67 -4.42 4.88
N PHE A 84 -15.05 -3.65 5.79
CA PHE A 84 -14.84 -4.07 7.18
C PHE A 84 -15.42 -3.05 8.15
#